data_AF-A0AAW2SEA2-F1
#
_entry.id   AF-A0AAW2SEA2-F1
#
_cell.length_a   1.000
_cell.length_b   1.000
_cell.length_c   1.000
_cell.angle_alpha   90.00
_cell.angle_beta   90.00
_cell.angle_gamma   90.00
#
_symmetry.space_group_name_H-M   'P 1'
#
loop_
_entity.id
_entity.type
_entity.pdbx_description
1 polymer ?
#
loop_
_entity_poly.entity_id
_entity_poly.type
_entity_poly.pdbx_seq_one_letter_code
_entity_poly.pdbx_strand_id
1 'polypeptide(L)' 'MSEPPFRPREKLVEKQKFFQSIHKHTYLKGPYDKITSVAIPLALAGSSLYLIGKGIYNMSHGIGKKE' A
#
# COMPACT_ATOMS: atom_id res chain seq x y z
N MET A 1 -20.91 -34.64 10.92
CA MET A 1 -21.48 -33.28 10.81
C MET A 1 -20.31 -32.32 10.67
N SER A 2 -20.14 -31.71 9.49
CA SER A 2 -19.03 -30.77 9.25
C SER A 2 -19.38 -29.42 9.85
N GLU A 3 -18.71 -29.02 10.91
CA GLU A 3 -18.92 -27.72 11.55
C GLU A 3 -18.31 -26.59 10.70
N PRO A 4 -19.03 -25.46 10.48
CA PRO A 4 -18.45 -24.32 9.79
C PRO A 4 -17.39 -23.65 10.68
N PRO A 5 -16.25 -23.21 10.11
CA PRO A 5 -15.14 -22.68 10.91
C PRO A 5 -15.43 -21.27 11.41
N PHE A 6 -15.49 -21.08 12.74
CA PHE A 6 -15.38 -19.85 13.58
C PHE A 6 -16.15 -18.57 13.20
N ARG A 7 -16.71 -18.47 12.00
CA ARG A 7 -17.39 -17.31 11.43
C ARG A 7 -18.52 -17.79 10.52
N PRO A 8 -19.70 -17.17 10.61
CA PRO A 8 -20.75 -17.36 9.62
C PRO A 8 -20.28 -16.93 8.22
N ARG A 9 -20.62 -17.70 7.18
CA ARG A 9 -20.13 -17.48 5.79
C ARG A 9 -20.84 -16.31 5.10
N GLU A 10 -21.95 -15.83 5.64
CA GLU A 10 -22.78 -14.74 5.10
C GLU A 10 -21.96 -13.46 4.97
N LYS A 11 -21.11 -13.14 5.97
CA LYS A 11 -20.22 -11.98 5.93
C LYS A 11 -19.20 -12.08 4.79
N LEU A 12 -18.73 -13.28 4.48
CA LEU A 12 -17.78 -13.51 3.40
C LEU A 12 -18.47 -13.34 2.04
N VAL A 13 -19.67 -13.88 1.88
CA VAL A 13 -20.49 -13.72 0.66
C VAL A 13 -20.85 -12.24 0.43
N GLU A 14 -21.13 -11.50 1.50
CA GLU A 14 -21.37 -10.05 1.42
C GLU A 14 -20.14 -9.30 0.89
N LYS A 15 -18.94 -9.61 1.40
CA LYS A 15 -17.68 -9.02 0.91
C LYS A 15 -17.38 -9.43 -0.53
N GLN A 16 -17.68 -10.67 -0.93
CA GLN A 16 -17.55 -11.11 -2.32
C GLN A 16 -18.43 -10.29 -3.25
N LYS A 17 -19.72 -10.13 -2.93
CA LYS A 17 -20.65 -9.29 -3.70
C LYS A 17 -20.16 -7.85 -3.80
N PHE A 18 -19.72 -7.26 -2.68
CA PHE A 18 -19.17 -5.91 -2.64
C PHE A 18 -17.93 -5.72 -3.55
N PHE A 19 -16.94 -6.62 -3.49
CA PHE A 19 -15.73 -6.49 -4.31
C PHE A 19 -15.93 -6.87 -5.78
N GLN A 20 -16.95 -7.67 -6.10
CA GLN A 20 -17.32 -8.04 -7.47
C GLN A 20 -18.13 -6.94 -8.16
N SER A 21 -18.92 -6.15 -7.42
CA SER A 21 -19.69 -5.04 -7.99
C SER A 21 -18.85 -3.80 -8.34
N ILE A 22 -17.57 -3.76 -7.94
CA ILE A 22 -16.68 -2.61 -8.17
C ILE A 22 -15.83 -2.81 -9.43
N HIS A 23 -15.99 -1.90 -10.39
CA HIS A 23 -15.24 -1.88 -11.64
C HIS A 23 -13.92 -1.09 -11.52
N LYS A 24 -13.01 -1.60 -10.70
CA LYS A 24 -11.64 -1.07 -10.54
C LYS A 24 -10.62 -2.21 -10.56
N HIS A 25 -9.35 -1.88 -10.81
CA HIS A 25 -8.25 -2.82 -10.62
C HIS A 25 -8.22 -3.35 -9.18
N THR A 26 -7.72 -4.58 -9.02
CA THR A 26 -7.75 -5.33 -7.75
C THR A 26 -7.23 -4.54 -6.55
N TYR A 27 -6.17 -3.76 -6.72
CA TYR A 27 -5.51 -2.99 -5.66
C TYR A 27 -6.19 -1.65 -5.33
N LEU A 28 -7.39 -1.38 -5.87
CA LEU A 28 -8.14 -0.12 -5.67
C LEU A 28 -9.62 -0.34 -5.33
N LYS A 29 -10.02 -1.58 -5.03
CA LYS A 29 -11.44 -1.93 -4.89
C LYS A 29 -12.03 -1.42 -3.58
N GLY A 30 -11.32 -1.61 -2.46
CA GLY A 30 -11.77 -1.17 -1.15
C GLY A 30 -11.51 0.32 -0.88
N PRO A 31 -12.29 0.94 0.03
CA PRO A 31 -11.96 2.27 0.53
C PRO A 31 -10.62 2.30 1.28
N TYR A 32 -10.27 1.22 1.98
CA TYR A 32 -8.97 1.05 2.63
C TYR A 32 -7.82 0.97 1.63
N ASP A 33 -8.05 0.37 0.46
CA ASP A 33 -7.01 0.23 -0.57
C ASP A 33 -6.51 1.59 -1.04
N LYS A 34 -7.36 2.62 -1.11
CA LYS A 34 -6.91 3.98 -1.45
C LYS A 34 -5.83 4.50 -0.49
N ILE A 35 -5.96 4.21 0.80
CA ILE A 35 -4.98 4.64 1.81
C ILE A 35 -3.71 3.80 1.69
N THR A 36 -3.87 2.48 1.61
CA THR A 36 -2.75 1.53 1.67
C THR A 36 -1.95 1.40 0.38
N SER A 37 -2.60 1.50 -0.78
CA SER A 37 -1.96 1.30 -2.09
C SER A 37 -1.62 2.59 -2.83
N VAL A 38 -2.14 3.74 -2.39
CA VAL A 38 -1.85 5.04 -3.02
C VAL A 38 -1.12 5.97 -2.06
N ALA A 39 -1.75 6.36 -0.93
CA ALA A 39 -1.18 7.40 -0.08
C ALA A 39 0.14 6.98 0.58
N ILE A 40 0.16 5.82 1.25
CA ILE A 40 1.35 5.34 1.96
C ILE A 40 2.52 5.08 1.00
N PRO A 41 2.36 4.31 -0.10
CA PRO A 41 3.48 4.00 -0.97
C PRO A 41 4.01 5.23 -1.71
N LEU A 42 3.14 6.16 -2.13
CA LEU A 42 3.60 7.38 -2.81
C LEU A 42 4.41 8.29 -1.87
N ALA A 43 3.96 8.48 -0.62
CA ALA A 43 4.71 9.26 0.36
C ALA A 43 6.06 8.60 0.70
N LEU A 44 6.07 7.28 0.88
CA LEU A 44 7.28 6.52 1.18
C LEU A 44 8.25 6.53 0.01
N ALA A 45 7.78 6.28 -1.21
CA ALA A 45 8.61 6.31 -2.42
C ALA A 45 9.16 7.70 -2.69
N GLY A 46 8.32 8.74 -2.57
CA GLY A 46 8.74 10.13 -2.78
C GLY A 46 9.83 10.57 -1.80
N SER A 47 9.62 10.32 -0.50
CA SER A 47 10.63 10.63 0.53
C SER A 47 11.92 9.82 0.33
N SER A 48 11.79 8.54 0.00
CA SER A 48 12.95 7.66 -0.24
C SER A 48 13.77 8.13 -1.45
N LEU A 49 13.11 8.43 -2.57
CA LEU A 49 13.77 8.94 -3.78
C LEU A 49 14.47 10.27 -3.53
N TYR A 50 13.85 11.17 -2.77
CA TYR A 50 14.47 12.43 -2.37
C TYR A 50 15.76 12.21 -1.55
N LEU A 51 15.70 11.33 -0.54
CA LEU A 51 16.85 11.02 0.29
C LEU A 51 17.98 10.32 -0.50
N ILE A 52 17.62 9.39 -1.40
CA ILE A 52 18.58 8.74 -2.30
C ILE A 52 19.26 9.78 -3.19
N GLY A 53 18.49 10.65 -3.85
CA GLY A 53 19.02 11.69 -4.72
C GLY A 53 19.95 12.64 -3.97
N LYS A 54 19.55 13.10 -2.78
CA LYS A 54 20.39 13.94 -1.92
C LYS A 54 21.67 13.21 -1.49
N GLY A 55 21.57 11.93 -1.15
CA GLY A 55 22.72 11.10 -0.78
C GLY A 55 23.73 11.00 -1.92
N ILE A 56 23.28 10.67 -3.13
CA ILE A 56 24.13 10.59 -4.33
C ILE A 56 24.75 11.96 -4.65
N TYR A 57 23.98 13.03 -4.56
CA TYR A 57 24.47 14.39 -4.77
C TYR A 57 25.60 14.74 -3.79
N ASN A 58 25.38 14.51 -2.49
CA ASN A 58 26.38 14.79 -1.47
C ASN A 58 27.65 13.96 -1.66
N MET A 59 27.53 12.66 -1.98
CA MET A 59 28.68 11.79 -2.26
C MET A 59 29.48 12.26 -3.49
N SER A 60 28.80 12.62 -4.59
CA SER A 60 29.46 13.08 -5.82
C SER A 60 30.16 14.43 -5.69
N HIS A 61 29.67 15.30 -4.81
CA HIS A 61 30.27 16.63 -4.57
C HIS A 61 31.18 16.68 -3.35
N GLY A 62 31.36 15.56 -2.62
CA GLY A 62 32.17 15.49 -1.41
C GLY A 62 31.63 16.34 -0.25
N ILE A 63 30.33 16.65 -0.25
CA ILE A 63 29.66 17.51 0.74
C ILE A 63 29.20 16.69 1.95
N GLY A 64 29.29 17.27 3.15
CA GLY A 64 28.74 16.67 4.37
C GLY A 64 29.64 15.62 5.03
N LYS A 65 30.94 15.65 4.72
CA LYS A 65 31.95 14.93 5.52
C LYS A 65 31.95 15.50 6.94
N LYS A 66 31.93 14.62 7.93
CA LYS A 66 32.29 15.01 9.30
C LYS A 66 33.82 15.12 9.35
N GLU A 67 34.32 16.10 10.09
CA GLU A 67 35.75 16.20 10.42
C GLU A 67 36.29 14.88 11.00
#